data_AF-X8CR11-F1
#
_entry.id   AF-X8CR11-F1
#
_cell.length_a   1.000
_cell.length_b   1.000
_cell.length_c   1.000
_cell.angle_alpha   90.00
_cell.angle_beta   90.00
_cell.angle_gamma   90.00
#
_symmetry.space_group_name_H-M   'P 1'
#
loop_
_entity.id
_entity.type
_entity.pdbx_description
1 polymer ?
#
loop_
_entity_poly.entity_id
_entity_poly.type
_entity_poly.pdbx_seq_one_letter_code
_entity_poly.pdbx_strand_id
1 'polypeptide(L)'
;MKCIPMGSLTAVTIGDTAAGTKAFISNGSALTAKSVNISDLGGFTGGYAEDLQGAADVALHGYTYTIRGRAEGFDTDNPSLKATDTFIIKVAC
;
A
#
# COMPACT_ATOMS: atom_id res chain seq x y z
N MET A 1 11.59 8.53 0.35
CA MET A 1 10.79 7.50 1.06
C MET A 1 11.06 7.61 2.55
N LYS A 2 10.11 7.22 3.40
CA LYS A 2 10.24 7.26 4.86
C LYS A 2 9.56 6.05 5.48
N CYS A 3 10.23 5.40 6.44
CA CYS A 3 9.65 4.36 7.28
C CYS A 3 9.62 4.86 8.72
N ILE A 4 8.45 4.84 9.36
CA ILE A 4 8.25 5.28 10.75
C ILE A 4 7.70 4.10 11.55
N PRO A 5 8.49 3.51 12.46
CA PRO A 5 7.99 2.52 13.40
C PRO A 5 7.10 3.18 14.46
N MET A 6 5.98 2.55 14.78
CA MET A 6 4.94 2.98 15.72
C MET A 6 4.50 1.77 16.54
N GLY A 7 5.38 1.30 17.43
CA GLY A 7 5.20 0.02 18.12
C GLY A 7 5.35 -1.14 17.14
N SER A 8 4.36 -2.04 17.09
CA SER A 8 4.33 -3.15 16.13
C SER A 8 3.91 -2.71 14.72
N LEU A 9 3.51 -1.46 14.51
CA LEU A 9 3.12 -0.94 13.20
C LEU A 9 4.30 -0.21 12.55
N THR A 10 4.46 -0.32 11.24
CA THR A 10 5.40 0.48 10.46
C THR A 10 4.64 1.23 9.38
N ALA A 11 4.72 2.55 9.41
CA ALA A 11 4.20 3.42 8.36
C ALA A 11 5.28 3.61 7.30
N VAL A 12 4.95 3.26 6.05
CA VAL A 12 5.80 3.48 4.88
C VAL A 12 5.17 4.58 4.04
N THR A 13 5.97 5.58 3.68
CA THR A 13 5.59 6.63 2.72
C THR A 13 6.60 6.71 1.59
N ILE A 14 6.10 6.60 0.36
CA ILE A 14 6.86 6.76 -0.89
C ILE A 14 6.16 7.88 -1.68
N GLY A 15 6.94 8.83 -2.20
CA GLY A 15 6.37 10.04 -2.81
C GLY A 15 5.78 10.99 -1.76
N ASP A 16 4.71 11.67 -2.14
CA ASP A 16 3.96 12.61 -1.29
C ASP A 16 2.44 12.38 -1.41
N THR A 17 1.63 13.35 -0.99
CA THR A 17 0.17 13.26 -1.02
C THR A 17 -0.44 13.48 -2.40
N ALA A 18 0.27 14.14 -3.31
CA ALA A 18 -0.18 14.38 -4.69
C ALA A 18 0.07 13.13 -5.53
N ALA A 19 1.27 12.55 -5.47
CA ALA A 19 1.62 11.32 -6.16
C ALA A 19 2.50 10.43 -5.27
N GLY A 20 2.00 9.24 -4.92
CA GLY A 20 2.70 8.38 -3.99
C GLY A 20 1.87 7.25 -3.40
N THR A 21 2.47 6.59 -2.42
CA THR A 21 1.79 5.55 -1.64
C THR A 21 2.11 5.67 -0.15
N LYS A 22 1.09 5.38 0.66
CA LYS A 22 1.21 5.21 2.10
C LYS A 22 0.71 3.84 2.49
N ALA A 23 1.59 3.03 3.07
CA ALA A 23 1.26 1.70 3.56
C ALA A 23 1.47 1.60 5.07
N PHE A 24 0.62 0.81 5.73
CA PHE A 24 0.78 0.45 7.13
C PHE A 24 0.98 -1.05 7.23
N ILE A 25 2.11 -1.47 7.79
CA ILE A 25 2.51 -2.87 7.92
C ILE A 25 2.54 -3.23 9.40
N SER A 26 1.83 -4.27 9.80
CA SER A 26 1.96 -4.87 11.12
C SER A 26 3.14 -5.82 11.14
N ASN A 27 4.06 -5.61 12.08
CA ASN A 27 5.16 -6.49 12.48
C ASN A 27 4.89 -7.11 13.88
N GLY A 28 3.60 -7.26 14.24
CA GLY A 28 3.17 -7.84 15.51
C GLY A 28 3.23 -9.37 15.51
N SER A 29 2.11 -10.01 15.89
CA SER A 29 1.99 -11.47 15.87
C SER A 29 2.06 -12.07 14.46
N ALA A 30 1.60 -11.33 13.45
CA ALA A 30 1.69 -11.69 12.05
C ALA A 30 2.16 -10.49 11.21
N LEU A 31 2.97 -10.79 10.19
CA LEU A 31 3.39 -9.82 9.17
C LEU A 31 2.24 -9.61 8.18
N THR A 32 1.49 -8.52 8.32
CA THR A 32 0.35 -8.22 7.44
C THR A 32 0.32 -6.76 7.01
N ALA A 33 -0.23 -6.49 5.82
CA ALA A 33 -0.58 -5.13 5.43
C ALA A 33 -1.93 -4.78 6.07
N LYS A 34 -1.97 -3.69 6.83
CA LYS A 34 -3.20 -3.14 7.40
C LYS A 34 -3.93 -2.24 6.41
N SER A 35 -3.18 -1.45 5.66
CA SER A 35 -3.71 -0.70 4.52
C SER A 35 -2.63 -0.28 3.56
N VAL A 36 -3.03 -0.03 2.32
CA VAL A 36 -2.22 0.58 1.26
C VAL A 36 -3.09 1.64 0.59
N ASN A 37 -2.63 2.89 0.60
CA ASN A 37 -3.22 3.97 -0.17
C ASN A 37 -2.30 4.29 -1.34
N ILE A 38 -2.87 4.44 -2.52
CA ILE A 38 -2.19 4.76 -3.78
C ILE A 38 -2.84 6.04 -4.30
N SER A 39 -2.02 7.07 -4.49
CA SER A 39 -2.44 8.38 -5.01
C SER A 39 -1.70 8.62 -6.31
N ASP A 40 -2.43 8.72 -7.41
CA ASP A 40 -1.91 9.10 -8.73
C ASP A 40 -0.60 8.36 -9.11
N LEU A 41 -0.62 7.03 -9.04
CA LEU A 41 0.52 6.20 -9.46
C LEU A 41 0.09 5.29 -10.59
N GLY A 42 0.78 5.43 -11.74
CA GLY A 42 0.49 4.62 -12.92
C GLY A 42 -0.93 4.80 -13.47
N GLY A 43 -1.53 5.98 -13.26
CA GLY A 43 -2.90 6.27 -13.68
C GLY A 43 -3.99 5.80 -12.71
N PHE A 44 -3.62 5.38 -11.48
CA PHE A 44 -4.55 4.80 -10.52
C PHE A 44 -4.53 5.56 -9.19
N THR A 45 -5.73 5.79 -8.63
CA THR A 45 -5.93 6.26 -7.25
C THR A 45 -6.88 5.32 -6.54
N GLY A 46 -6.48 4.76 -5.40
CA GLY A 46 -7.27 3.78 -4.68
C GLY A 46 -6.53 3.15 -3.51
N GLY A 47 -7.04 2.03 -3.02
CA GLY A 47 -6.38 1.37 -1.91
C GLY A 47 -6.93 0.01 -1.52
N TYR A 48 -6.24 -0.56 -0.55
CA TYR A 48 -6.58 -1.77 0.18
C TYR A 48 -6.66 -1.44 1.67
N ALA A 49 -7.60 -2.08 2.36
CA ALA A 49 -7.69 -2.08 3.81
C ALA A 49 -8.08 -3.48 4.28
N GLU A 50 -7.39 -3.97 5.31
CA GLU A 50 -7.66 -5.26 5.93
C GLU A 50 -9.13 -5.32 6.39
N ASP A 51 -9.74 -6.50 6.21
CA ASP A 51 -11.16 -6.79 6.54
C ASP A 51 -12.21 -5.94 5.80
N LEU A 52 -11.80 -5.21 4.76
CA LEU A 52 -12.71 -4.50 3.86
C LEU A 52 -12.66 -5.09 2.45
N GLN A 53 -11.94 -4.43 1.55
CA GLN A 53 -11.95 -4.70 0.12
C GLN A 53 -10.52 -4.86 -0.41
N GLY A 54 -10.38 -5.75 -1.39
CA GLY A 54 -9.09 -6.17 -1.91
C GLY A 54 -8.44 -7.28 -1.08
N ALA A 55 -7.18 -7.56 -1.40
CA ALA A 55 -6.35 -8.53 -0.68
C ALA A 55 -4.90 -8.09 -0.77
N ALA A 56 -4.13 -8.30 0.30
CA ALA A 56 -2.70 -8.04 0.29
C ALA A 56 -1.92 -9.09 1.08
N ASP A 57 -0.76 -9.44 0.55
CA ASP A 57 0.24 -10.29 1.16
C ASP A 57 1.53 -9.48 1.39
N VAL A 58 2.25 -9.80 2.47
CA VAL A 58 3.50 -9.13 2.82
C VAL A 58 4.59 -10.16 3.09
N ALA A 59 5.71 -9.98 2.41
CA ALA A 59 6.96 -10.69 2.71
C ALA A 59 8.03 -9.71 3.19
N LEU A 60 8.90 -10.15 4.09
CA LEU A 60 10.09 -9.42 4.53
C LEU A 60 11.33 -10.26 4.24
N HIS A 61 12.25 -9.69 3.46
CA HIS A 61 13.55 -10.30 3.17
C HIS A 61 14.66 -9.34 3.60
N GLY A 62 15.35 -9.68 4.70
CA GLY A 62 16.27 -8.77 5.37
C GLY A 62 15.53 -7.51 5.82
N TYR A 63 15.86 -6.39 5.18
CA TYR A 63 15.28 -5.06 5.43
C TYR A 63 14.23 -4.66 4.38
N THR A 64 13.91 -5.55 3.42
CA THR A 64 13.01 -5.22 2.31
C THR A 64 11.63 -5.82 2.49
N TYR A 65 10.63 -4.97 2.70
CA TYR A 65 9.23 -5.36 2.58
C TYR A 65 8.86 -5.47 1.10
N THR A 66 8.15 -6.55 0.76
CA THR A 66 7.42 -6.68 -0.50
C THR A 66 5.95 -6.86 -0.19
N ILE A 67 5.14 -5.87 -0.55
CA ILE A 67 3.68 -5.90 -0.42
C ILE A 67 3.11 -6.16 -1.80
N ARG A 68 2.31 -7.21 -1.94
CA ARG A 68 1.58 -7.52 -3.18
C ARG A 68 0.10 -7.52 -2.88
N GLY A 69 -0.70 -6.91 -3.75
CA GLY A 69 -2.13 -6.92 -3.51
C GLY A 69 -2.97 -6.45 -4.67
N ARG A 70 -4.25 -6.34 -4.39
CA ARG A 70 -5.30 -5.78 -5.26
C ARG A 70 -5.92 -4.61 -4.52
N ALA A 71 -6.00 -3.46 -5.18
CA ALA A 71 -6.57 -2.23 -4.65
C ALA A 71 -7.80 -1.83 -5.47
N GLU A 72 -8.83 -1.33 -4.79
CA GLU A 72 -10.02 -0.77 -5.43
C GLU A 72 -9.92 0.75 -5.43
N GLY A 73 -10.40 1.37 -6.50
CA GLY A 73 -10.21 2.81 -6.72
C GLY A 73 -10.77 3.28 -8.04
N PHE A 74 -10.05 4.18 -8.69
CA PHE A 74 -10.43 4.87 -9.91
C PHE A 74 -9.22 5.07 -10.82
N ASP A 75 -9.50 5.07 -12.12
CA ASP A 75 -8.57 5.55 -13.14
C ASP A 75 -8.50 7.08 -13.08
N THR A 76 -7.30 7.66 -13.15
CA THR A 76 -7.10 9.10 -13.01
C THR A 76 -7.57 9.89 -14.23
N ASP A 77 -7.56 9.28 -15.41
CA ASP A 77 -8.07 9.88 -16.64
C ASP A 77 -9.60 9.82 -16.68
N ASN A 78 -10.20 8.84 -16.00
CA ASN A 78 -11.65 8.64 -15.91
C ASN A 78 -12.13 8.40 -14.46
N PRO A 79 -12.06 9.41 -13.58
CA PRO A 79 -12.27 9.23 -12.13
C PRO A 79 -13.71 8.90 -11.72
N SER A 80 -14.66 8.95 -12.65
CA SER A 80 -16.05 8.55 -12.41
C SER A 80 -16.25 7.03 -12.45
N LEU A 81 -15.31 6.28 -13.02
CA LEU A 81 -15.40 4.84 -13.18
C LEU A 81 -14.57 4.12 -12.12
N LYS A 82 -15.25 3.26 -11.35
CA LYS A 82 -14.57 2.35 -10.43
C LYS A 82 -13.62 1.45 -11.22
N ALA A 83 -12.40 1.34 -10.74
CA ALA A 83 -11.36 0.47 -11.24
C ALA A 83 -10.86 -0.44 -10.14
N THR A 84 -10.25 -1.55 -10.55
CA THR A 84 -9.52 -2.41 -9.64
C THR A 84 -8.22 -2.83 -10.30
N ASP A 85 -7.11 -2.62 -9.60
CA ASP A 85 -5.79 -2.94 -10.12
C ASP A 85 -4.95 -3.68 -9.09
N THR A 86 -3.92 -4.36 -9.57
CA THR A 86 -2.91 -5.01 -8.74
C THR A 86 -1.73 -4.10 -8.50
N PHE A 87 -1.09 -4.25 -7.34
CA PHE A 87 0.10 -3.48 -7.01
C PHE A 87 1.20 -4.36 -6.43
N ILE A 88 2.44 -3.94 -6.63
CA ILE A 88 3.62 -4.49 -5.97
C ILE A 88 4.44 -3.31 -5.43
N ILE A 89 4.56 -3.21 -4.12
CA ILE A 89 5.41 -2.22 -3.45
C ILE A 89 6.61 -2.97 -2.87
N LYS A 90 7.81 -2.58 -3.29
CA LYS A 90 9.09 -3.05 -2.73
C LYS A 90 9.81 -1.90 -2.07
N VAL A 91 10.11 -2.03 -0.79
CA VAL A 91 10.66 -0.93 0.01
C VAL A 91 11.63 -1.47 1.06
N ALA A 92 12.82 -0.88 1.11
CA ALA A 92 13.84 -1.21 2.11
C ALA A 92 13.78 -0.21 3.27
N CYS A 93 13.42 -0.70 4.45
CA CYS A 93 13.50 -0.02 5.73
C CYS A 93 14.57 -0.76 6.56
#